data_AF-A0A326S7Z7-F1
#
_entry.id   AF-A0A326S7Z7-F1
#
_cell.length_a   1.000
_cell.length_b   1.000
_cell.length_c   1.000
_cell.angle_alpha   90.00
_cell.angle_beta   90.00
_cell.angle_gamma   90.00
#
_symmetry.space_group_name_H-M   'P 1'
#
loop_
_entity.id
_entity.type
_entity.pdbx_description
1 polymer ?
#
loop_
_entity_poly.entity_id
_entity_poly.type
_entity_poly.pdbx_seq_one_letter_code
_entity_poly.pdbx_strand_id
1 'polypeptide(L)'
;MKKLLLVFIIAFLCWSCSEREDEKYTGNQVEFPLFQSSTYDFTGKLTIRELIGGSLELTLRMDGLKSNTDYAYPAHLHFGSYDQKDSPIAFLLNPVAARNLESVTVLGALSDGSTLDFEAARSFDGHVKIHLANEGPDYGVILVAGNVGPKSSLGFEMEQMAVCGNNY
;
A
#
# COMPACT_ATOMS: atom_id res chain seq x y z
N MET A 1 20.24 63.87 28.46
CA MET A 1 19.27 62.94 29.10
C MET A 1 19.35 61.64 28.30
N LYS A 2 19.94 60.53 28.79
CA LYS A 2 19.27 59.45 29.56
C LYS A 2 17.91 59.11 28.89
N LYS A 3 17.59 57.92 28.35
CA LYS A 3 17.84 56.50 28.71
C LYS A 3 17.56 55.63 27.45
N LEU A 4 18.36 54.64 27.09
CA LEU A 4 18.31 53.21 27.48
C LEU A 4 17.05 52.42 27.03
N LEU A 5 17.29 51.39 26.20
CA LEU A 5 16.59 50.10 26.00
C LEU A 5 15.05 50.05 25.91
N LEU A 6 14.49 49.32 24.94
CA LEU A 6 14.37 47.86 25.01
C LEU A 6 13.90 47.26 23.67
N VAL A 7 14.67 46.27 23.20
CA VAL A 7 14.35 45.33 22.13
C VAL A 7 13.19 44.45 22.60
N PHE A 8 12.10 44.36 21.82
CA PHE A 8 11.14 43.26 21.93
C PHE A 8 10.98 42.61 20.55
N ILE A 9 11.99 41.81 20.20
CA ILE A 9 11.88 40.74 19.22
C ILE A 9 10.97 39.70 19.87
N ILE A 10 9.67 39.76 19.58
CA ILE A 10 8.77 38.63 19.81
C ILE A 10 8.99 37.68 18.65
N ALA A 11 10.06 36.90 18.75
CA ALA A 11 10.18 35.65 18.01
C ALA A 11 9.13 34.71 18.58
N PHE A 12 7.95 34.72 17.95
CA PHE A 12 6.94 33.70 18.11
C PHE A 12 7.54 32.43 17.48
N LEU A 13 8.37 31.74 18.27
CA LEU A 13 8.93 30.45 17.91
C LEU A 13 7.75 29.50 17.79
N CYS A 14 7.44 29.16 16.55
CA CYS A 14 6.49 28.14 16.15
C CYS A 14 6.71 26.89 16.99
N TRP A 15 5.76 26.60 17.87
CA TRP A 15 5.57 25.28 18.44
C TRP A 15 4.88 24.42 17.36
N SER A 16 5.63 24.09 16.31
CA SER A 16 5.24 23.03 15.38
C SER A 16 5.73 21.71 15.99
N CYS A 17 4.91 21.10 16.84
CA CYS A 17 5.06 19.68 17.12
C CYS A 17 4.71 18.93 15.83
N SER A 18 5.69 18.67 14.97
CA SER A 18 5.61 17.52 14.08
C SER A 18 5.77 16.29 14.97
N GLU A 19 4.71 15.49 15.11
CA GLU A 19 4.83 14.15 15.69
C GLU A 19 5.95 13.41 14.94
N ARG A 20 6.96 12.94 15.67
CA ARG A 20 8.13 12.28 15.09
C ARG A 20 7.74 10.88 14.66
N GLU A 21 7.21 10.72 13.45
CA GLU A 21 7.10 9.41 12.78
C GLU A 21 8.49 8.84 12.41
N ASP A 22 9.55 9.64 12.53
CA ASP A 22 10.91 9.36 12.06
C ASP A 22 11.70 8.32 12.88
N GLU A 23 11.22 7.89 14.05
CA GLU A 23 11.98 6.94 14.91
C GLU A 23 11.75 5.47 14.54
N LYS A 24 10.79 5.15 13.65
CA LYS A 24 10.45 3.78 13.25
C LYS A 24 11.04 3.37 11.89
N TYR A 25 11.22 4.32 10.98
CA TYR A 25 11.61 4.06 9.59
C TYR A 25 13.02 4.54 9.30
N THR A 26 13.68 3.93 8.32
CA THR A 26 15.00 4.40 7.84
C THR A 26 14.90 5.70 7.02
N GLY A 27 13.68 6.07 6.60
CA GLY A 27 13.39 7.15 5.65
C GLY A 27 13.21 6.65 4.21
N ASN A 28 13.58 5.40 3.92
CA ASN A 28 13.36 4.79 2.61
C ASN A 28 11.88 4.45 2.43
N GLN A 29 11.30 4.93 1.32
CA GLN A 29 9.94 4.60 0.92
C GLN A 29 9.76 4.58 -0.61
N VAL A 30 8.81 3.76 -1.08
CA VAL A 30 8.37 3.74 -2.47
C VAL A 30 6.86 3.56 -2.53
N GLU A 31 6.24 4.14 -3.54
CA GLU A 31 4.79 4.11 -3.72
C GLU A 31 4.42 3.57 -5.09
N PHE A 32 3.36 2.77 -5.13
CA PHE A 32 2.81 2.19 -6.36
C PHE A 32 1.31 2.49 -6.45
N PRO A 33 0.84 3.09 -7.56
CA PRO A 33 -0.59 3.35 -7.74
C PRO A 33 -1.36 2.04 -7.91
N LEU A 34 -2.57 2.01 -7.33
CA LEU A 34 -3.56 0.96 -7.53
C LEU A 34 -4.77 1.57 -8.23
N PHE A 35 -5.22 0.91 -9.29
CA PHE A 35 -6.22 1.44 -10.21
C PHE A 35 -7.55 0.72 -10.00
N GLN A 36 -8.64 1.44 -10.31
CA GLN A 36 -9.98 0.86 -10.34
C GLN A 36 -10.00 -0.38 -11.23
N SER A 37 -10.57 -1.47 -10.73
CA SER A 37 -10.50 -2.78 -11.38
C SER A 37 -11.85 -3.49 -11.50
N SER A 38 -12.94 -2.80 -11.16
CA SER A 38 -14.31 -3.30 -11.29
C SER A 38 -15.31 -2.14 -11.44
N THR A 39 -16.60 -2.45 -11.39
CA THR A 39 -17.69 -1.45 -11.37
C THR A 39 -17.73 -0.61 -10.10
N TYR A 40 -16.99 -0.98 -9.06
CA TYR A 40 -16.87 -0.20 -7.83
C TYR A 40 -15.85 0.91 -8.04
N ASP A 41 -16.23 2.15 -7.70
CA ASP A 41 -15.38 3.34 -7.82
C ASP A 41 -14.38 3.41 -6.66
N PHE A 42 -13.40 2.51 -6.69
CA PHE A 42 -12.25 2.51 -5.82
C PHE A 42 -10.98 2.75 -6.62
N THR A 43 -10.08 3.57 -6.08
CA THR A 43 -8.68 3.64 -6.49
C THR A 43 -7.81 3.45 -5.26
N GLY A 44 -6.48 3.50 -5.38
CA GLY A 44 -5.65 3.40 -4.19
C GLY A 44 -4.16 3.47 -4.45
N LYS A 45 -3.41 3.08 -3.42
CA LYS A 45 -1.96 3.09 -3.42
C LYS A 45 -1.41 2.03 -2.46
N LEU A 46 -0.32 1.40 -2.87
CA LEU A 46 0.58 0.67 -1.98
C LEU A 46 1.77 1.59 -1.64
N THR A 47 2.05 1.78 -0.36
CA THR A 47 3.29 2.40 0.13
C THR A 47 4.12 1.33 0.81
N ILE A 48 5.39 1.19 0.41
CA ILE A 48 6.37 0.34 1.08
C ILE A 48 7.35 1.24 1.82
N ARG A 49 7.51 1.04 3.13
CA ARG A 49 8.48 1.75 3.98
C ARG A 49 9.43 0.76 4.63
N GLU A 50 10.71 1.11 4.70
CA GLU A 50 11.70 0.29 5.39
C GLU A 50 11.77 0.67 6.87
N LEU A 51 11.66 -0.34 7.74
CA LEU A 51 11.76 -0.21 9.19
C LEU A 51 13.23 -0.14 9.64
N ILE A 52 13.49 0.56 10.75
CA ILE A 52 14.76 0.45 11.47
C ILE A 52 14.89 -0.99 11.99
N GLY A 53 15.64 -1.82 11.27
CA GLY A 53 15.65 -3.28 11.44
C GLY A 53 15.63 -4.05 10.11
N GLY A 54 15.41 -3.37 8.98
CA GLY A 54 15.53 -3.91 7.61
C GLY A 54 14.28 -4.64 7.10
N SER A 55 13.28 -4.87 7.95
CA SER A 55 11.97 -5.37 7.50
C SER A 55 11.18 -4.29 6.76
N LEU A 56 10.24 -4.71 5.92
CA LEU A 56 9.40 -3.81 5.15
C LEU A 56 7.99 -3.74 5.71
N GLU A 57 7.43 -2.55 5.78
CA GLU A 57 6.02 -2.31 6.06
C GLU A 57 5.30 -1.89 4.78
N LEU A 58 4.23 -2.61 4.45
CA LEU A 58 3.35 -2.36 3.32
C LEU A 58 2.04 -1.76 3.84
N THR A 59 1.77 -0.53 3.46
CA THR A 59 0.48 0.13 3.71
C THR A 59 -0.34 0.14 2.43
N LEU A 60 -1.50 -0.49 2.46
CA LEU A 60 -2.52 -0.34 1.42
C LEU A 60 -3.52 0.71 1.86
N ARG A 61 -3.79 1.66 0.97
CA ARG A 61 -4.84 2.65 1.14
C ARG A 61 -5.70 2.70 -0.12
N MET A 62 -7.01 2.59 0.05
CA MET A 62 -7.97 2.81 -1.03
C MET A 62 -8.69 4.14 -0.83
N ASP A 63 -9.10 4.75 -1.93
CA ASP A 63 -9.97 5.91 -1.97
C ASP A 63 -11.28 5.52 -2.65
N GLY A 64 -12.40 5.85 -2.02
CA GLY A 64 -13.76 5.51 -2.48
C GLY A 64 -14.77 5.48 -1.33
N LEU A 65 -15.91 4.82 -1.56
CA LEU A 65 -17.00 4.77 -0.58
C LEU A 65 -16.66 3.82 0.59
N LYS A 66 -16.61 4.38 1.80
CA LYS A 66 -16.45 3.63 3.05
C LYS A 66 -17.74 2.90 3.44
N SER A 67 -17.60 1.72 4.02
CA SER A 67 -18.69 0.94 4.61
C SER A 67 -18.74 1.12 6.12
N ASN A 68 -19.94 1.05 6.71
CA ASN A 68 -20.12 1.04 8.17
C ASN A 68 -20.17 -0.38 8.76
N THR A 69 -19.64 -1.37 8.05
CA THR A 69 -19.53 -2.77 8.49
C THR A 69 -18.11 -3.06 8.98
N ASP A 70 -17.94 -4.12 9.77
CA ASP A 70 -16.61 -4.61 10.16
C ASP A 70 -15.97 -5.52 9.10
N TYR A 71 -16.48 -5.46 7.87
CA TYR A 71 -15.93 -6.21 6.75
C TYR A 71 -14.54 -5.72 6.36
N ALA A 72 -13.69 -6.63 5.87
CA ALA A 72 -12.38 -6.30 5.36
C ALA A 72 -12.14 -6.99 4.01
N TYR A 73 -11.72 -6.20 3.02
CA TYR A 73 -11.46 -6.63 1.66
C TYR A 73 -10.13 -7.40 1.60
N PRO A 74 -10.12 -8.66 1.13
CA PRO A 74 -8.90 -9.46 1.07
C PRO A 74 -7.88 -8.83 0.11
N ALA A 75 -6.60 -8.87 0.49
CA ALA A 75 -5.53 -8.27 -0.29
C ALA A 75 -4.37 -9.25 -0.47
N HIS A 76 -3.87 -9.37 -1.69
CA HIS A 76 -2.78 -10.28 -2.03
C HIS A 76 -1.68 -9.56 -2.78
N LEU A 77 -0.43 -9.88 -2.44
CA LEU A 77 0.73 -9.62 -3.28
C LEU A 77 1.01 -10.88 -4.11
N HIS A 78 1.08 -10.73 -5.43
CA HIS A 78 1.37 -11.80 -6.38
C HIS A 78 2.70 -11.56 -7.09
N PHE A 79 3.30 -12.64 -7.60
CA PHE A 79 4.41 -12.57 -8.55
C PHE A 79 3.92 -12.25 -9.97
N GLY A 80 4.76 -11.57 -10.76
CA GLY A 80 4.45 -11.15 -12.13
C GLY A 80 3.45 -10.00 -12.21
N SER A 81 3.14 -9.56 -13.42
CA SER A 81 2.25 -8.41 -13.66
C SER A 81 0.76 -8.74 -13.48
N TYR A 82 -0.08 -7.72 -13.28
CA TYR A 82 -1.52 -7.87 -12.96
C TYR A 82 -2.35 -8.61 -14.03
N ASP A 83 -1.88 -8.59 -15.28
CA ASP A 83 -2.45 -9.19 -16.48
C ASP A 83 -2.04 -10.67 -16.68
N GLN A 84 -1.09 -11.16 -15.88
CA GLN A 84 -0.65 -12.54 -15.93
C GLN A 84 -1.67 -13.46 -15.23
N LYS A 85 -2.11 -14.49 -15.97
CA LYS A 85 -2.99 -15.53 -15.45
C LYS A 85 -2.25 -16.44 -14.49
N ASP A 86 -2.98 -16.92 -13.48
CA ASP A 86 -2.51 -17.93 -12.52
C ASP A 86 -1.19 -17.53 -11.82
N SER A 87 -0.96 -16.22 -11.66
CA SER A 87 0.18 -15.68 -10.90
C SER A 87 0.13 -16.17 -9.45
N PRO A 88 1.17 -16.87 -8.95
CA PRO A 88 1.20 -17.34 -7.57
C PRO A 88 1.16 -16.18 -6.58
N ILE A 89 0.50 -16.39 -5.44
CA ILE A 89 0.50 -15.45 -4.32
C ILE A 89 1.92 -15.45 -3.72
N ALA A 90 2.56 -14.29 -3.71
CA ALA A 90 3.84 -14.06 -3.04
C ALA A 90 3.63 -13.88 -1.52
N PHE A 91 2.58 -13.16 -1.13
CA PHE A 91 2.27 -12.92 0.28
C PHE A 91 0.77 -12.60 0.47
N LEU A 92 0.17 -13.12 1.55
CA LEU A 92 -1.17 -12.73 1.99
C LEU A 92 -1.07 -11.45 2.82
N LEU A 93 -1.55 -10.33 2.27
CA LEU A 93 -1.50 -9.05 2.98
C LEU A 93 -2.66 -8.99 3.99
N ASN A 94 -2.50 -8.14 5.01
CA ASN A 94 -3.61 -7.88 5.92
C ASN A 94 -4.80 -7.30 5.12
N PRO A 95 -6.03 -7.81 5.31
CA PRO A 95 -7.21 -7.31 4.62
C PRO A 95 -7.47 -5.82 4.89
N VAL A 96 -7.95 -5.10 3.87
CA VAL A 96 -8.27 -3.67 3.94
C VAL A 96 -9.62 -3.46 4.62
N ALA A 97 -9.64 -2.84 5.79
CA ALA A 97 -10.89 -2.63 6.51
C ALA A 97 -11.81 -1.66 5.75
N ALA A 98 -13.06 -2.07 5.51
CA ALA A 98 -14.00 -1.31 4.69
C ALA A 98 -14.41 0.05 5.32
N ARG A 99 -14.22 0.22 6.64
CA ARG A 99 -14.52 1.45 7.37
C ARG A 99 -13.55 2.59 7.11
N ASN A 100 -12.26 2.29 7.05
CA ASN A 100 -11.20 3.30 6.90
C ASN A 100 -10.48 3.21 5.55
N LEU A 101 -10.67 2.11 4.82
CA LEU A 101 -10.02 1.79 3.55
C LEU A 101 -8.49 1.69 3.67
N GLU A 102 -8.00 1.16 4.80
CA GLU A 102 -6.57 1.04 5.06
C GLU A 102 -6.22 -0.31 5.70
N SER A 103 -5.02 -0.80 5.39
CA SER A 103 -4.37 -1.92 6.10
C SER A 103 -2.86 -1.72 6.13
N VAL A 104 -2.21 -2.26 7.15
CA VAL A 104 -0.75 -2.25 7.32
C VAL A 104 -0.26 -3.67 7.53
N THR A 105 0.76 -4.10 6.78
CA THR A 105 1.37 -5.43 6.87
C THR A 105 2.88 -5.30 7.02
N VAL A 106 3.49 -5.97 8.00
CA VAL A 106 4.95 -6.14 8.03
C VAL A 106 5.30 -7.41 7.25
N LEU A 107 6.12 -7.26 6.21
CA LEU A 107 6.45 -8.33 5.30
C LEU A 107 7.40 -9.34 5.95
N GLY A 108 7.04 -10.62 5.84
CA GLY A 108 7.92 -11.75 6.20
C GLY A 108 8.59 -12.36 4.98
N ALA A 109 8.98 -13.63 5.10
CA ALA A 109 9.36 -14.41 3.93
C ALA A 109 8.15 -14.58 2.99
N LEU A 110 8.42 -14.51 1.69
CA LEU A 110 7.45 -14.78 0.64
C LEU A 110 7.17 -16.29 0.56
N SER A 111 6.12 -16.66 -0.18
CA SER A 111 5.70 -18.06 -0.36
C SER A 111 6.75 -18.96 -1.02
N ASP A 112 7.70 -18.38 -1.77
CA ASP A 112 8.84 -19.09 -2.36
C ASP A 112 10.05 -19.20 -1.40
N GLY A 113 9.91 -18.70 -0.17
CA GLY A 113 10.95 -18.70 0.86
C GLY A 113 11.94 -17.53 0.76
N SER A 114 11.84 -16.68 -0.27
CA SER A 114 12.69 -15.49 -0.39
C SER A 114 12.27 -14.39 0.60
N THR A 115 13.18 -13.47 0.90
CA THR A 115 12.91 -12.26 1.68
C THR A 115 13.28 -11.04 0.85
N LEU A 116 12.51 -9.96 0.95
CA LEU A 116 12.79 -8.71 0.25
C LEU A 116 13.45 -7.70 1.20
N ASP A 117 14.56 -7.12 0.77
CA ASP A 117 15.02 -5.83 1.29
C ASP A 117 14.37 -4.69 0.48
N PHE A 118 14.67 -3.45 0.85
CA PHE A 118 14.04 -2.28 0.24
C PHE A 118 14.30 -2.16 -1.28
N GLU A 119 15.52 -2.41 -1.73
CA GLU A 119 15.88 -2.32 -3.15
C GLU A 119 15.25 -3.46 -3.98
N ALA A 120 15.20 -4.66 -3.41
CA ALA A 120 14.50 -5.79 -4.00
C ALA A 120 12.98 -5.52 -4.09
N ALA A 121 12.37 -4.91 -3.08
CA ALA A 121 10.96 -4.53 -3.12
C ALA A 121 10.66 -3.43 -4.15
N ARG A 122 11.57 -2.45 -4.31
CA ARG A 122 11.46 -1.41 -5.33
C ARG A 122 11.53 -1.97 -6.75
N SER A 123 12.24 -3.08 -6.94
CA SER A 123 12.45 -3.74 -8.24
C SER A 123 11.60 -5.01 -8.43
N PHE A 124 10.73 -5.33 -7.46
CA PHE A 124 9.93 -6.55 -7.44
C PHE A 124 9.02 -6.65 -8.68
N ASP A 125 9.10 -7.76 -9.42
CA ASP A 125 8.15 -8.03 -10.51
C ASP A 125 6.90 -8.69 -9.94
N GLY A 126 5.93 -7.88 -9.56
CA GLY A 126 4.72 -8.33 -8.90
C GLY A 126 3.53 -7.41 -9.11
N HIS A 127 2.43 -7.75 -8.47
CA HIS A 127 1.23 -6.91 -8.42
C HIS A 127 0.43 -7.13 -7.15
N VAL A 128 -0.35 -6.11 -6.78
CA VAL A 128 -1.36 -6.21 -5.72
C VAL A 128 -2.75 -6.30 -6.33
N LYS A 129 -3.61 -7.12 -5.72
CA LYS A 129 -5.05 -7.15 -5.94
C LYS A 129 -5.78 -7.08 -4.60
N ILE A 130 -6.84 -6.28 -4.55
CA ILE A 130 -7.77 -6.21 -3.42
C ILE A 130 -9.14 -6.68 -3.93
N HIS A 131 -9.68 -7.71 -3.30
CA HIS A 131 -10.90 -8.40 -3.72
C HIS A 131 -12.14 -7.92 -2.96
N LEU A 132 -13.31 -8.05 -3.56
CA LEU A 132 -14.59 -7.80 -2.87
C LEU A 132 -14.86 -8.86 -1.81
N ALA A 133 -14.52 -10.11 -2.09
CA ALA A 133 -14.68 -11.24 -1.17
C ALA A 133 -13.49 -12.22 -1.20
N ASN A 134 -13.34 -13.00 -0.14
CA ASN A 134 -12.30 -14.04 -0.03
C ASN A 134 -12.73 -15.37 -0.67
N GLU A 135 -14.04 -15.56 -0.86
CA GLU A 135 -14.63 -16.77 -1.40
C GLU A 135 -15.97 -16.47 -2.09
N GLY A 136 -16.55 -17.49 -2.72
CA GLY A 136 -17.85 -17.38 -3.38
C GLY A 136 -17.80 -16.63 -4.72
N PRO A 137 -18.97 -16.22 -5.25
CA PRO A 137 -19.05 -15.59 -6.57
C PRO A 137 -18.32 -14.24 -6.65
N ASP A 138 -18.19 -13.55 -5.52
CA ASP A 138 -17.59 -12.23 -5.43
C ASP A 138 -16.06 -12.27 -5.29
N TYR A 139 -15.45 -13.46 -5.15
CA TYR A 139 -13.99 -13.60 -5.12
C TYR A 139 -13.33 -13.07 -6.41
N GLY A 140 -13.98 -13.30 -7.56
CA GLY A 140 -13.48 -12.81 -8.85
C GLY A 140 -13.61 -11.31 -9.05
N VAL A 141 -14.30 -10.60 -8.14
CA VAL A 141 -14.46 -9.14 -8.23
C VAL A 141 -13.26 -8.47 -7.57
N ILE A 142 -12.42 -7.85 -8.39
CA ILE A 142 -11.21 -7.13 -7.95
C ILE A 142 -11.57 -5.65 -7.85
N LEU A 143 -11.53 -5.08 -6.64
CA LEU A 143 -11.83 -3.68 -6.39
C LEU A 143 -10.76 -2.77 -6.97
N VAL A 144 -9.50 -3.06 -6.64
CA VAL A 144 -8.32 -2.36 -7.17
C VAL A 144 -7.18 -3.33 -7.46
N ALA A 145 -6.35 -2.99 -8.43
CA ALA A 145 -5.14 -3.72 -8.79
C ALA A 145 -4.04 -2.78 -9.28
N GLY A 146 -2.79 -3.21 -9.17
CA GLY A 146 -1.66 -2.45 -9.72
C GLY A 146 -0.37 -3.23 -9.65
N ASN A 147 0.51 -3.01 -10.63
CA ASN A 147 1.85 -3.58 -10.62
C ASN A 147 2.68 -2.95 -9.50
N VAL A 148 3.53 -3.77 -8.90
CA VAL A 148 4.62 -3.39 -7.99
C VAL A 148 5.92 -3.41 -8.80
N GLY A 149 6.85 -2.52 -8.45
CA GLY A 149 8.12 -2.39 -9.15
C GLY A 149 8.03 -1.64 -10.49
N PRO A 150 9.00 -1.80 -11.40
CA PRO A 150 9.14 -0.94 -12.58
C PRO A 150 7.91 -0.89 -13.50
N LYS A 151 7.16 -2.01 -13.58
CA LYS A 151 5.95 -2.12 -14.41
C LYS A 151 4.77 -1.29 -13.88
N SER A 152 4.85 -0.73 -12.67
CA SER A 152 3.85 0.21 -12.14
C SER A 152 3.73 1.49 -12.97
N SER A 153 4.77 1.81 -13.74
CA SER A 153 4.85 3.03 -14.55
C SER A 153 4.37 2.85 -15.99
N LEU A 154 4.05 1.62 -16.42
CA LEU A 154 3.73 1.29 -17.81
C LEU A 154 2.25 1.51 -18.19
N GLY A 155 1.45 2.07 -17.29
CA GLY A 155 0.00 2.19 -17.46
C GLY A 155 -0.78 0.98 -16.94
N PHE A 156 -2.10 1.11 -16.92
CA PHE A 156 -3.02 0.09 -16.40
C PHE A 156 -4.25 -0.01 -17.31
N GLU A 157 -4.53 -1.22 -17.79
CA GLU A 157 -5.62 -1.53 -18.71
C GLU A 157 -6.52 -2.58 -18.04
N MET A 158 -7.68 -2.16 -17.55
CA MET A 158 -8.59 -3.02 -16.77
C MET A 158 -9.00 -4.27 -17.57
N GLU A 159 -9.16 -4.14 -18.89
CA GLU A 159 -9.60 -5.20 -19.79
C GLU A 159 -8.57 -6.33 -19.95
N GLN A 160 -7.30 -6.08 -19.61
CA GLN A 160 -6.22 -7.06 -19.67
C GLN A 160 -6.00 -7.76 -18.33
N MET A 161 -6.62 -7.28 -17.25
CA MET A 161 -6.43 -7.83 -15.91
C MET A 161 -6.85 -9.30 -15.84
N ALA A 162 -5.96 -10.15 -15.33
CA ALA A 162 -6.28 -11.53 -15.05
C ALA A 162 -7.09 -11.66 -13.75
N VAL A 163 -8.17 -12.43 -13.77
CA VAL A 163 -8.88 -12.83 -12.54
C VAL A 163 -8.05 -13.89 -11.82
N CYS A 164 -7.97 -13.81 -10.49
CA CYS A 164 -7.31 -14.84 -9.69
C CYS A 164 -8.11 -16.15 -9.79
N GLY A 165 -7.42 -17.28 -10.04
CA GLY A 165 -8.06 -18.59 -10.06
C GLY A 165 -8.44 -19.05 -8.66
N ASN A 166 -9.51 -19.85 -8.53
CA ASN A 166 -9.96 -20.44 -7.27
C ASN A 166 -9.08 -21.61 -6.78
N ASN A 167 -7.90 -21.82 -7.38
CA ASN A 167 -7.08 -22.99 -7.14
C ASN A 167 -6.07 -22.67 -6.03
N TYR A 168 -6.49 -22.91 -4.79
CA TYR A 168 -5.61 -22.97 -3.61
C TYR A 168 -5.21 -24.43 -3.33
#